data_AF-A0A4Q3SBG6-F1
#
_entry.id   AF-A0A4Q3SBG6-F1
#
_cell.length_a   1.000
_cell.length_b   1.000
_cell.length_c   1.000
_cell.angle_alpha   90.00
_cell.angle_beta   90.00
_cell.angle_gamma   90.00
#
_symmetry.space_group_name_H-M   'P 1'
#
loop_
_entity.id
_entity.type
_entity.pdbx_description
1 polymer ?
#
loop_
_entity_poly.entity_id
_entity_poly.type
_entity_poly.pdbx_seq_one_letter_code
_entity_poly.pdbx_strand_id
1 'polypeptide(L)'
;MRPIFIIFLLSLTVITRISAQEVSVQELISMVKLEHFSIDTLMKKKGYRLMQKDIDSVSSQYYYSNLQRVDNGPSWVRALSYVDLNLKDVSSRVLTYRTYNRDEYVKMLTAMLAAGYKTKETFEFKDASHTIFTNAAQDIRVKITNNK
;
A
#
# COMPACT_ATOMS: atom_id res chain seq x y z
N MET A 1 18.89 59.29 17.24
CA MET A 1 18.51 57.99 17.82
C MET A 1 17.32 57.47 17.01
N ARG A 2 17.50 56.39 16.24
CA ARG A 2 16.48 55.83 15.34
C ARG A 2 15.90 54.55 15.98
N PRO A 3 14.58 54.39 16.08
CA PRO A 3 14.01 53.16 16.62
C PRO A 3 14.14 52.01 15.62
N ILE A 4 14.73 50.92 16.08
CA ILE A 4 14.89 49.65 15.37
C ILE A 4 13.52 48.95 15.41
N PHE A 5 12.88 48.79 14.25
CA PHE A 5 11.73 47.91 14.09
C PHE A 5 12.23 46.48 13.86
N ILE A 6 12.19 45.65 14.91
CA ILE A 6 12.36 44.20 14.78
C ILE A 6 11.05 43.65 14.22
N ILE A 7 11.04 43.29 12.94
CA ILE A 7 9.97 42.48 12.34
C ILE A 7 10.23 41.04 12.78
N PHE A 8 9.48 40.60 13.79
CA PHE A 8 9.42 39.21 14.21
C PHE A 8 8.52 38.46 13.20
N LEU A 9 9.14 37.89 12.17
CA LEU A 9 8.45 37.04 11.19
C LEU A 9 8.09 35.72 11.90
N LEU A 10 6.87 35.67 12.44
CA LEU A 10 6.28 34.48 13.04
C LEU A 10 6.04 33.45 11.92
N SER A 11 7.02 32.60 11.66
CA SER A 11 6.86 31.46 10.75
C SER A 11 5.85 30.50 11.37
N LEU A 12 4.57 30.61 10.98
CA LEU A 12 3.56 29.57 11.21
C LEU A 12 4.06 28.28 10.57
N THR A 13 4.73 27.43 11.34
CA THR A 13 4.91 26.03 10.98
C THR A 13 3.55 25.36 11.15
N VAL A 14 2.75 25.41 10.10
CA VAL A 14 1.57 24.55 9.97
C VAL A 14 2.10 23.12 9.92
N ILE A 15 2.08 22.43 11.05
CA ILE A 15 2.28 20.99 11.12
C ILE A 15 1.05 20.37 10.45
N THR A 16 1.04 20.33 9.13
CA THR A 16 0.06 19.56 8.38
C THR A 16 0.28 18.11 8.77
N ARG A 17 -0.72 17.50 9.41
CA ARG A 17 -0.75 16.04 9.58
C ARG A 17 -0.67 15.45 8.17
N ILE A 18 0.47 14.84 7.83
CA ILE A 18 0.64 14.16 6.55
C ILE A 18 -0.35 13.00 6.53
N SER A 19 -1.46 13.20 5.81
CA SER A 19 -2.36 12.11 5.46
C SER A 19 -1.62 11.20 4.48
N ALA A 20 -1.74 9.89 4.67
CA ALA A 20 -1.06 8.97 3.77
C ALA A 20 -1.72 8.95 2.39
N GLN A 21 -0.87 8.94 1.37
CA GLN A 21 -1.28 8.84 -0.02
C GLN A 21 -1.53 7.37 -0.40
N GLU A 22 -2.49 7.13 -1.28
CA GLU A 22 -2.76 5.83 -1.89
C GLU A 22 -1.49 5.25 -2.57
N VAL A 23 -1.31 3.93 -2.48
CA VAL A 23 -0.29 3.21 -3.25
C VAL A 23 -0.91 2.77 -4.57
N SER A 24 -0.39 3.28 -5.68
CA SER A 24 -0.88 2.94 -7.01
C SER A 24 -0.55 1.49 -7.39
N VAL A 25 -1.31 0.93 -8.33
CA VAL A 25 -1.06 -0.44 -8.85
C VAL A 25 0.33 -0.57 -9.46
N GLN A 26 0.82 0.46 -10.15
CA GLN A 26 2.16 0.49 -10.73
C GLN A 26 3.23 0.43 -9.63
N GLU A 27 3.04 1.18 -8.53
CA GLU A 27 3.93 1.09 -7.37
C GLU A 27 3.88 -0.31 -6.75
N LEU A 28 2.69 -0.89 -6.54
CA LEU A 28 2.54 -2.26 -6.00
C LEU A 28 3.25 -3.31 -6.88
N ILE A 29 3.10 -3.22 -8.20
CA ILE A 29 3.79 -4.11 -9.15
C ILE A 29 5.31 -3.92 -9.07
N SER A 30 5.78 -2.68 -8.99
CA SER A 30 7.21 -2.39 -8.90
C SER A 30 7.82 -2.95 -7.60
N MET A 31 7.07 -2.89 -6.49
CA MET A 31 7.50 -3.39 -5.18
C MET A 31 7.76 -4.90 -5.18
N VAL A 32 7.19 -5.67 -6.12
CA VAL A 32 7.51 -7.10 -6.24
C VAL A 32 9.01 -7.34 -6.51
N LYS A 33 9.69 -6.36 -7.13
CA LYS A 33 11.11 -6.46 -7.52
C LYS A 33 12.05 -5.53 -6.76
N LEU A 34 11.53 -4.66 -5.90
CA LEU A 34 12.35 -3.65 -5.20
C LEU A 34 13.06 -4.25 -3.98
N GLU A 35 14.21 -3.70 -3.61
CA GLU A 35 14.81 -4.01 -2.31
C GLU A 35 13.95 -3.47 -1.15
N HIS A 36 13.97 -4.15 0.00
CA HIS A 36 13.20 -3.74 1.19
C HIS A 36 13.39 -2.25 1.53
N PHE A 37 14.64 -1.75 1.48
CA PHE A 37 14.96 -0.36 1.77
C PHE A 37 14.20 0.64 0.88
N SER A 38 14.01 0.29 -0.40
CA SER A 38 13.28 1.11 -1.37
C SER A 38 11.78 1.10 -1.05
N ILE A 39 11.24 -0.06 -0.66
CA ILE A 39 9.84 -0.18 -0.23
C ILE A 39 9.63 0.65 1.04
N ASP A 40 10.48 0.50 2.04
CA ASP A 40 10.37 1.21 3.32
C ASP A 40 10.40 2.73 3.12
N THR A 41 11.29 3.21 2.26
CA THR A 41 11.38 4.64 1.89
C THR A 41 10.09 5.13 1.23
N LEU A 42 9.56 4.39 0.26
CA LEU A 42 8.32 4.73 -0.43
C LEU A 42 7.13 4.75 0.55
N MET A 43 7.01 3.73 1.39
CA MET A 43 5.91 3.61 2.36
C MET A 43 5.95 4.73 3.39
N LYS A 44 7.13 5.08 3.92
CA LYS A 44 7.32 6.22 4.83
C LYS A 44 7.00 7.55 4.16
N LYS A 45 7.46 7.76 2.91
CA LYS A 45 7.14 8.96 2.13
C LYS A 45 5.63 9.12 1.93
N LYS A 46 4.92 8.01 1.76
CA LYS A 46 3.46 7.97 1.66
C LYS A 46 2.76 7.99 3.01
N GLY A 47 3.44 8.14 4.14
CA GLY A 47 2.81 8.25 5.47
C GLY A 47 2.33 6.93 6.09
N TYR A 48 2.80 5.78 5.59
CA TYR A 48 2.60 4.50 6.24
C TYR A 48 3.63 4.28 7.35
N ARG A 49 3.23 3.52 8.36
CA ARG A 49 4.10 3.12 9.47
C ARG A 49 4.40 1.64 9.36
N LEU A 50 5.67 1.27 9.54
CA LEU A 50 6.05 -0.12 9.75
C LEU A 50 5.52 -0.55 11.12
N MET A 51 4.67 -1.56 11.14
CA MET A 51 3.96 -2.04 12.32
C MET A 51 4.58 -3.32 12.86
N GLN A 52 5.02 -4.21 11.98
CA GLN A 52 5.60 -5.50 12.33
C GLN A 52 6.66 -5.89 11.30
N LYS A 53 7.69 -6.56 11.80
CA LYS A 53 8.81 -7.09 11.03
C LYS A 53 9.24 -8.41 11.65
N ASP A 54 9.14 -9.48 10.88
CA ASP A 54 9.58 -10.82 11.29
C ASP A 54 10.60 -11.32 10.26
N ILE A 55 11.79 -11.69 10.73
CA ILE A 55 12.85 -12.25 9.88
C ILE A 55 13.28 -13.57 10.49
N ASP A 56 13.29 -14.60 9.65
CA ASP A 56 13.91 -15.88 9.95
C ASP A 56 14.99 -16.20 8.89
N SER A 57 15.53 -17.42 8.91
CA SER A 57 16.62 -17.82 8.00
C SER A 57 16.19 -17.98 6.54
N VAL A 58 14.90 -18.10 6.26
CA VAL A 58 14.35 -18.42 4.93
C VAL A 58 13.29 -17.42 4.47
N SER A 59 12.83 -16.54 5.36
CA SER A 59 11.73 -15.63 5.14
C SER A 59 11.95 -14.27 5.80
N SER A 60 11.39 -13.24 5.17
CA SER A 60 11.34 -11.89 5.73
C SER A 60 9.98 -11.29 5.46
N GLN A 61 9.23 -11.01 6.52
CA GLN A 61 7.89 -10.45 6.48
C GLN A 61 7.87 -9.03 7.04
N TYR A 62 7.18 -8.14 6.32
CA TYR A 62 7.00 -6.75 6.71
C TYR A 62 5.52 -6.38 6.63
N TYR A 63 5.04 -5.64 7.63
CA TYR A 63 3.65 -5.16 7.70
C TYR A 63 3.62 -3.65 7.89
N TYR A 64 3.00 -2.95 6.96
CA TYR A 64 2.78 -1.52 6.96
C TYR A 64 1.30 -1.22 7.11
N SER A 65 0.98 -0.22 7.93
CA SER A 65 -0.39 0.26 8.09
C SER A 65 -0.45 1.77 8.04
N ASN A 66 -1.54 2.26 7.48
CA ASN A 66 -1.98 3.62 7.67
C ASN A 66 -3.42 3.60 8.18
N LEU A 67 -3.62 4.15 9.37
CA LEU A 67 -4.93 4.41 9.96
C LEU A 67 -5.24 5.89 9.80
N GLN A 68 -6.23 6.20 8.97
CA GLN A 68 -6.79 7.55 8.85
C GLN A 68 -8.14 7.59 9.54
N ARG A 69 -8.24 8.41 10.58
CA ARG A 69 -9.51 8.77 11.20
C ARG A 69 -10.08 9.96 10.44
N VAL A 70 -11.29 9.82 9.91
CA VAL A 70 -12.05 10.93 9.35
C VAL A 70 -12.80 11.58 10.51
N ASP A 71 -12.74 12.91 10.64
CA ASP A 71 -13.31 13.63 11.79
C ASP A 71 -14.81 13.32 12.01
N ASN A 72 -15.56 13.02 10.94
CA ASN A 72 -16.98 12.66 10.96
C ASN A 72 -17.30 11.36 10.17
N GLY A 73 -16.38 10.38 10.13
CA GLY A 73 -16.60 9.17 9.34
C GLY A 73 -15.84 7.93 9.84
N PRO A 74 -16.11 6.75 9.25
CA PRO A 74 -15.39 5.53 9.59
C PRO A 74 -13.90 5.69 9.27
N SER A 75 -13.04 5.16 10.14
CA SER A 75 -11.59 5.18 9.86
C SER A 75 -11.27 4.27 8.69
N TRP A 76 -10.43 4.72 7.77
CA TRP A 76 -9.94 3.89 6.68
C TRP A 76 -8.59 3.31 7.08
N VAL A 77 -8.44 2.01 6.85
CA VAL A 77 -7.17 1.31 7.05
C VAL A 77 -6.67 0.90 5.69
N ARG A 78 -5.49 1.40 5.33
CA ARG A 78 -4.69 0.83 4.25
C ARG A 78 -3.61 -0.02 4.88
N ALA A 79 -3.51 -1.27 4.45
CA ALA A 79 -2.49 -2.18 4.94
C ALA A 79 -1.74 -2.76 3.74
N LEU A 80 -0.42 -2.80 3.86
CA LEU A 80 0.45 -3.46 2.91
C LEU A 80 1.33 -4.43 3.68
N SER A 81 1.31 -5.70 3.29
CA SER A 81 2.31 -6.66 3.74
C SER A 81 3.05 -7.23 2.55
N TYR A 82 4.28 -7.64 2.77
CA TYR A 82 4.92 -8.56 1.85
C TYR A 82 5.82 -9.52 2.60
N VAL A 83 6.03 -10.68 1.98
CA VAL A 83 6.89 -11.74 2.46
C VAL A 83 7.86 -12.09 1.34
N ASP A 84 9.15 -12.04 1.67
CA ASP A 84 10.21 -12.63 0.87
C ASP A 84 10.46 -14.05 1.32
N LEU A 85 10.57 -14.97 0.37
CA LEU A 85 10.95 -16.36 0.58
C LEU A 85 12.24 -16.60 -0.20
N ASN A 86 13.30 -16.96 0.52
CA ASN A 86 14.60 -17.26 -0.04
C ASN A 86 14.98 -18.71 0.32
N LEU A 87 14.77 -19.61 -0.62
CA LEU A 87 15.05 -21.04 -0.49
C LEU A 87 16.14 -21.43 -1.48
N LYS A 88 17.40 -21.49 -1.01
CA LYS A 88 18.58 -21.84 -1.81
C LYS A 88 18.64 -21.00 -3.11
N ASP A 89 18.20 -21.58 -4.23
CA ASP A 89 18.26 -20.99 -5.57
C ASP A 89 16.96 -20.31 -6.01
N VAL A 90 15.92 -20.33 -5.17
CA VAL A 90 14.61 -19.75 -5.47
C VAL A 90 14.33 -18.60 -4.52
N SER A 91 14.16 -17.40 -5.09
CA SER A 91 13.63 -16.23 -4.40
C SER A 91 12.23 -15.92 -4.93
N SER A 92 11.29 -15.65 -4.04
CA SER A 92 9.93 -15.27 -4.39
C SER A 92 9.40 -14.24 -3.40
N ARG A 93 8.60 -13.28 -3.89
CA ARG A 93 7.91 -12.30 -3.07
C ARG A 93 6.42 -12.40 -3.26
N VAL A 94 5.69 -12.40 -2.15
CA VAL A 94 4.24 -12.22 -2.14
C VAL A 94 3.91 -10.88 -1.50
N LEU A 95 3.18 -10.02 -2.21
CA LEU A 95 2.71 -8.73 -1.71
C LEU A 95 1.19 -8.75 -1.57
N THR A 96 0.69 -8.29 -0.43
CA THR A 96 -0.74 -8.13 -0.15
C THR A 96 -1.03 -6.67 0.15
N TYR A 97 -1.98 -6.09 -0.59
CA TYR A 97 -2.50 -4.76 -0.35
C TYR A 97 -3.98 -4.82 0.01
N ARG A 98 -4.39 -4.07 1.04
CA ARG A 98 -5.77 -4.00 1.51
C ARG A 98 -6.20 -2.55 1.69
N THR A 99 -7.38 -2.24 1.18
CA THR A 99 -8.10 -0.98 1.40
C THR A 99 -9.58 -1.29 1.68
N TYR A 100 -10.23 -0.43 2.46
CA TYR A 100 -11.69 -0.44 2.63
C TYR A 100 -12.39 0.63 1.79
N ASN A 101 -11.64 1.37 0.98
CA ASN A 101 -12.18 2.39 0.11
C ASN A 101 -12.62 1.77 -1.24
N ARG A 102 -13.91 1.90 -1.56
CA ARG A 102 -14.49 1.37 -2.80
C ARG A 102 -13.99 2.09 -4.05
N ASP A 103 -13.76 3.40 -3.98
CA ASP A 103 -13.26 4.18 -5.12
C ASP A 103 -11.82 3.79 -5.45
N GLU A 104 -11.02 3.52 -4.42
CA GLU A 104 -9.67 2.99 -4.56
C GLU A 104 -9.67 1.63 -5.28
N TYR A 105 -10.60 0.73 -4.94
CA TYR A 105 -10.78 -0.53 -5.65
C TYR A 105 -11.07 -0.33 -7.15
N VAL A 106 -11.96 0.59 -7.53
CA VAL A 106 -12.27 0.89 -8.94
C VAL A 106 -11.06 1.45 -9.68
N LYS A 107 -10.30 2.34 -9.03
CA LYS A 107 -9.04 2.87 -9.59
C LYS A 107 -8.01 1.77 -9.80
N MET A 108 -7.87 0.85 -8.84
CA MET A 108 -6.96 -0.28 -8.95
C MET A 108 -7.33 -1.17 -10.13
N LEU A 109 -8.60 -1.55 -10.28
CA LEU A 109 -9.05 -2.34 -11.42
C LEU A 109 -8.76 -1.65 -12.76
N THR A 110 -9.05 -0.35 -12.84
CA THR A 110 -8.82 0.45 -14.06
C THR A 110 -7.32 0.45 -14.41
N ALA A 111 -6.46 0.65 -13.41
CA ALA A 111 -5.01 0.63 -13.59
C ALA A 111 -4.49 -0.76 -14.00
N MET A 112 -5.06 -1.84 -13.46
CA MET A 112 -4.72 -3.21 -13.87
C MET A 112 -5.09 -3.47 -15.33
N LEU A 113 -6.30 -3.08 -15.75
CA LEU A 113 -6.71 -3.20 -17.15
C LEU A 113 -5.79 -2.41 -18.08
N ALA A 114 -5.43 -1.18 -17.71
CA ALA A 114 -4.49 -0.35 -18.45
C ALA A 114 -3.08 -0.97 -18.53
N ALA A 115 -2.68 -1.75 -17.51
CA ALA A 115 -1.42 -2.50 -17.48
C ALA A 115 -1.49 -3.85 -18.21
N GLY A 116 -2.57 -4.13 -18.96
CA GLY A 116 -2.70 -5.31 -19.80
C GLY A 116 -3.12 -6.58 -19.05
N TYR A 117 -3.56 -6.46 -17.79
CA TYR A 117 -4.11 -7.60 -17.06
C TYR A 117 -5.48 -7.99 -17.59
N LYS A 118 -5.72 -9.29 -17.70
CA LYS A 118 -7.00 -9.87 -18.10
C LYS A 118 -7.47 -10.86 -17.05
N THR A 119 -8.78 -11.00 -16.92
CA THR A 119 -9.37 -12.02 -16.06
C THR A 119 -8.96 -13.40 -16.57
N LYS A 120 -8.32 -14.18 -15.69
CA LYS A 120 -7.96 -15.59 -15.90
C LYS A 120 -9.05 -16.50 -15.35
N GLU A 121 -9.52 -16.21 -14.14
CA GLU A 121 -10.50 -17.03 -13.43
C GLU A 121 -11.26 -16.18 -12.40
N THR A 122 -12.53 -16.50 -12.18
CA THR A 122 -13.34 -15.95 -11.09
C THR A 122 -14.01 -17.10 -10.36
N PHE A 123 -13.98 -17.06 -9.02
CA PHE A 123 -14.67 -18.03 -8.18
C PHE A 123 -15.17 -17.39 -6.89
N GLU A 124 -16.22 -17.96 -6.33
CA GLU A 124 -16.74 -17.57 -5.03
C GLU A 124 -16.27 -18.56 -3.96
N PHE A 125 -15.86 -18.05 -2.81
CA PHE A 125 -15.47 -18.87 -1.68
C PHE A 125 -15.89 -18.21 -0.37
N LYS A 126 -16.80 -18.87 0.37
CA LYS A 126 -17.47 -18.28 1.54
C LYS A 126 -18.10 -16.94 1.17
N ASP A 127 -17.94 -15.91 2.00
CA ASP A 127 -18.49 -14.57 1.80
C ASP A 127 -17.59 -13.65 0.95
N ALA A 128 -16.77 -14.23 0.07
CA ALA A 128 -15.83 -13.49 -0.76
C ALA A 128 -15.87 -13.91 -2.23
N SER A 129 -15.78 -12.91 -3.10
CA SER A 129 -15.53 -13.10 -4.53
C SER A 129 -14.04 -12.95 -4.80
N HIS A 130 -13.49 -13.89 -5.57
CA HIS A 130 -12.09 -13.94 -5.94
C HIS A 130 -11.96 -13.86 -7.45
N THR A 131 -11.14 -12.92 -7.93
CA THR A 131 -10.81 -12.81 -9.35
C THR A 131 -9.29 -12.86 -9.50
N ILE A 132 -8.81 -13.78 -10.33
CA ILE A 132 -7.41 -13.88 -10.72
C ILE A 132 -7.25 -13.14 -12.03
N PHE A 133 -6.37 -12.15 -12.04
CA PHE A 133 -5.96 -11.42 -13.22
C PHE A 133 -4.54 -11.83 -13.61
N THR A 134 -4.25 -11.92 -14.90
CA THR A 134 -2.93 -12.27 -15.42
C THR A 134 -2.54 -11.38 -16.59
N ASN A 135 -1.25 -11.12 -16.74
CA ASN A 135 -0.65 -10.54 -17.94
C ASN A 135 0.42 -11.46 -18.56
N ALA A 136 0.30 -12.77 -18.32
CA ALA A 136 1.27 -13.83 -18.63
C ALA A 136 2.59 -13.81 -17.83
N ALA A 137 3.07 -12.64 -17.39
CA ALA A 137 4.27 -12.53 -16.56
C ALA A 137 3.98 -12.73 -15.07
N GLN A 138 2.82 -12.28 -14.59
CA GLN A 138 2.44 -12.35 -13.19
C GLN A 138 0.92 -12.43 -13.01
N ASP A 139 0.51 -13.15 -11.96
CA ASP A 139 -0.88 -13.27 -11.54
C ASP A 139 -1.14 -12.34 -10.35
N ILE A 140 -2.25 -11.60 -10.39
CA ILE A 140 -2.77 -10.81 -9.27
C ILE A 140 -4.11 -11.39 -8.85
N ARG A 141 -4.24 -11.74 -7.58
CA ARG A 141 -5.52 -12.15 -6.99
C ARG A 141 -6.19 -10.95 -6.31
N VAL A 142 -7.37 -10.60 -6.78
CA VAL A 142 -8.25 -9.63 -6.14
C VAL A 142 -9.30 -10.38 -5.34
N LYS A 143 -9.43 -10.04 -4.06
CA LYS A 143 -10.44 -10.60 -3.15
C LYS A 143 -11.34 -9.47 -2.67
N ILE A 144 -12.64 -9.63 -2.84
CA ILE A 144 -13.66 -8.69 -2.35
C ILE A 144 -14.47 -9.41 -1.29
N THR A 145 -14.48 -8.87 -0.08
CA THR A 145 -15.33 -9.33 1.02
C THR A 145 -16.44 -8.33 1.21
N ASN A 146 -17.69 -8.76 1.01
CA ASN A 146 -18.84 -7.95 1.36
C ASN A 146 -19.09 -8.15 2.86
N ASN A 147 -18.77 -7.15 3.68
CA ASN A 147 -19.27 -7.12 5.05
C ASN A 147 -20.79 -6.89 4.96
N LYS A 148 -21.57 -7.96 5.10
CA LYS A 148 -23.01 -7.86 5.40
C LYS A 148 -23.18 -7.44 6.85
#